data_AF-U1PAN0-F1
#
_entry.id   AF-U1PAN0-F1
#
_cell.length_a   1.000
_cell.length_b   1.000
_cell.length_c   1.000
_cell.angle_alpha   90.00
_cell.angle_beta   90.00
_cell.angle_gamma   90.00
#
_symmetry.space_group_name_H-M   'P 1'
#
loop_
_entity.id
_entity.type
_entity.pdbx_description
1 polymer ?
#
loop_
_entity_poly.entity_id
_entity_poly.type
_entity_poly.pdbx_seq_one_letter_code
_entity_poly.pdbx_strand_id
1 'polypeptide(L)'
;MFDTHFDSTTAFQLREIGAGDAPAASVLDAVAERRRIGFPEYSSFMLYLENHDESRYVQKCGRQATLAAAGALATLPGTPMLYAGQEIGQLGRRDALAWDEADEALTEHYRRLLALRHDEPALRADARLDRVEHTVTDGDPDRVVAYARGGDDGLVVVLNFGSEPATVDLGPAVTADNLVGTPVDPANPTVDSVVVLPRR
;
A
#
# COMPACT_ATOMS: atom_id res chain seq x y z
N MET A 1 -11.26 -16.89 21.66
CA MET A 1 -10.86 -16.83 20.23
C MET A 1 -11.00 -15.37 19.82
N PHE A 2 -10.01 -14.80 19.14
CA PHE A 2 -10.04 -13.40 18.71
C PHE A 2 -10.46 -13.33 17.25
N ASP A 3 -11.24 -12.30 16.89
CA ASP A 3 -11.72 -12.12 15.51
C ASP A 3 -10.63 -11.51 14.61
N THR A 4 -9.84 -10.58 15.15
CA THR A 4 -8.82 -9.83 14.43
C THR A 4 -7.45 -9.94 15.09
N HIS A 5 -6.41 -10.14 14.28
CA HIS A 5 -5.02 -10.24 14.72
C HIS A 5 -4.20 -9.08 14.14
N PHE A 6 -3.23 -8.58 14.88
CA PHE A 6 -2.22 -7.69 14.30
C PHE A 6 -1.41 -8.46 13.24
N ASP A 7 -1.21 -7.84 12.09
CA ASP A 7 -0.38 -8.43 11.04
C ASP A 7 1.07 -7.93 11.13
N SER A 8 1.79 -8.45 12.12
CA SER A 8 3.19 -8.09 12.33
C SER A 8 4.11 -8.55 11.19
N THR A 9 3.75 -9.63 10.47
CA THR A 9 4.53 -10.11 9.32
C THR A 9 4.48 -9.09 8.18
N THR A 10 3.29 -8.62 7.80
CA THR A 10 3.16 -7.60 6.75
C THR A 10 3.72 -6.26 7.20
N ALA A 11 3.52 -5.86 8.46
CA ALA A 11 4.08 -4.62 9.00
C ALA A 11 5.61 -4.62 8.97
N PHE A 12 6.25 -5.73 9.37
CA PHE A 12 7.70 -5.92 9.26
C PHE A 12 8.14 -5.83 7.80
N GLN A 13 7.49 -6.57 6.90
CA GLN A 13 7.88 -6.60 5.49
C GLN A 13 7.78 -5.21 4.83
N LEU A 14 6.71 -4.46 5.09
CA LEU A 14 6.56 -3.09 4.58
C LEU A 14 7.69 -2.18 5.07
N ARG A 15 8.18 -2.39 6.30
CA ARG A 15 9.30 -1.62 6.85
C ARG A 15 10.63 -1.93 6.17
N GLU A 16 10.89 -3.20 5.87
CA GLU A 16 12.10 -3.62 5.14
C GLU A 16 12.05 -3.13 3.68
N ILE A 17 10.88 -3.22 3.03
CA ILE A 17 10.67 -2.65 1.70
C ILE A 17 10.92 -1.14 1.75
N GLY A 18 10.29 -0.41 2.66
CA GLY A 18 10.43 1.04 2.76
C GLY A 18 11.87 1.50 3.03
N ALA A 19 12.65 0.71 3.77
CA ALA A 19 14.06 0.99 4.06
C ALA A 19 15.01 0.67 2.90
N GLY A 20 14.55 -0.07 1.88
CA GLY A 20 15.42 -0.52 0.78
C GLY A 20 16.04 -1.91 0.99
N ASP A 21 15.68 -2.59 2.08
CA ASP A 21 16.29 -3.87 2.50
C ASP A 21 15.58 -5.09 1.89
N ALA A 22 14.42 -4.90 1.26
CA ALA A 22 13.67 -5.95 0.58
C ALA A 22 12.98 -5.45 -0.70
N PRO A 23 12.78 -6.33 -1.71
CA PRO A 23 12.06 -5.98 -2.93
C PRO A 23 10.57 -5.77 -2.66
N ALA A 24 9.93 -4.81 -3.32
CA ALA A 24 8.52 -4.46 -3.12
C ALA A 24 7.57 -5.65 -3.31
N ALA A 25 7.88 -6.56 -4.24
CA ALA A 25 7.09 -7.77 -4.50
C ALA A 25 6.91 -8.68 -3.27
N SER A 26 7.85 -8.64 -2.32
CA SER A 26 7.82 -9.46 -1.10
C SER A 26 6.63 -9.15 -0.17
N VAL A 27 5.96 -8.00 -0.32
CA VAL A 27 4.74 -7.69 0.45
C VAL A 27 3.63 -8.72 0.20
N LEU A 28 3.57 -9.27 -1.02
CA LEU A 28 2.58 -10.26 -1.41
C LEU A 28 2.90 -11.64 -0.81
N ASP A 29 4.18 -11.92 -0.56
CA ASP A 29 4.62 -13.11 0.15
C ASP A 29 4.24 -13.02 1.64
N ALA A 30 4.42 -11.85 2.26
CA ALA A 30 4.00 -11.61 3.65
C ALA A 30 2.49 -11.82 3.85
N VAL A 31 1.66 -11.36 2.91
CA VAL A 31 0.21 -11.60 2.95
C VAL A 31 -0.11 -13.10 2.79
N ALA A 32 0.58 -13.81 1.89
CA ALA A 32 0.37 -15.25 1.69
C ALA A 32 0.82 -16.10 2.89
N GLU A 33 1.83 -15.64 3.64
CA GLU A 33 2.39 -16.35 4.78
C GLU A 33 1.39 -16.52 5.93
N ARG A 34 0.39 -15.62 6.05
CA ARG A 34 -0.71 -15.72 7.04
C ARG A 34 -1.33 -17.12 7.07
N ARG A 35 -1.62 -17.69 5.88
CA ARG A 35 -2.19 -19.04 5.73
C ARG A 35 -1.16 -20.13 6.07
N ARG A 36 0.10 -19.92 5.71
CA ARG A 36 1.18 -20.91 5.91
C ARG A 36 1.52 -21.13 7.37
N ILE A 37 1.41 -20.09 8.20
CA ILE A 37 1.61 -20.17 9.65
C ILE A 37 0.37 -20.63 10.43
N GLY A 38 -0.69 -21.04 9.73
CA GLY A 38 -1.83 -21.75 10.32
C GLY A 38 -3.04 -20.90 10.71
N PHE A 39 -3.12 -19.63 10.30
CA PHE A 39 -4.35 -18.85 10.50
C PHE A 39 -5.47 -19.40 9.59
N PRO A 40 -6.66 -19.67 10.16
CA PRO A 40 -7.85 -20.02 9.37
C PRO A 40 -8.23 -18.92 8.37
N GLU A 41 -8.85 -19.30 7.25
CA GLU A 41 -9.27 -18.36 6.18
C GLU A 41 -10.24 -17.26 6.66
N TYR A 42 -11.00 -17.52 7.72
CA TYR A 42 -11.92 -16.55 8.32
C TYR A 42 -11.24 -15.54 9.26
N SER A 43 -9.93 -15.67 9.52
CA SER A 43 -9.22 -14.76 10.43
C SER A 43 -9.10 -13.37 9.81
N SER A 44 -9.47 -12.34 10.56
CA SER A 44 -9.23 -10.97 10.15
C SER A 44 -7.84 -10.50 10.60
N PHE A 45 -7.25 -9.61 9.80
CA PHE A 45 -5.94 -9.03 10.06
C PHE A 45 -6.04 -7.51 10.10
N MET A 46 -5.39 -6.90 11.08
CA MET A 46 -5.22 -5.47 11.16
C MET A 46 -3.86 -5.09 10.61
N LEU A 47 -3.86 -4.31 9.52
CA LEU A 47 -2.66 -3.82 8.85
C LEU A 47 -2.22 -2.52 9.48
N TYR A 48 -0.91 -2.35 9.67
CA TYR A 48 -0.36 -1.13 10.25
C TYR A 48 1.07 -0.91 9.75
N LEU A 49 1.51 0.35 9.69
CA LEU A 49 2.92 0.72 9.43
C LEU A 49 3.68 1.00 10.73
N GLU A 50 2.96 1.49 11.73
CA GLU A 50 3.47 1.92 13.02
C GLU A 50 2.35 1.87 14.06
N ASN A 51 2.75 1.91 15.33
CA ASN A 51 1.88 2.00 16.49
C ASN A 51 2.67 2.65 17.65
N HIS A 52 2.15 2.60 18.86
CA HIS A 52 2.77 3.22 20.04
C HIS A 52 4.08 2.56 20.53
N ASP A 53 4.40 1.36 20.05
CA ASP A 53 5.61 0.62 20.39
C ASP A 53 6.69 0.70 19.29
N GLU A 54 6.29 1.01 18.05
CA GLU A 54 7.19 1.15 16.90
C GLU A 54 7.77 2.57 16.75
N SER A 55 8.87 2.70 16.01
CA SER A 55 9.30 4.01 15.51
C SER A 55 8.35 4.54 14.43
N ARG A 56 8.43 5.84 14.13
CA ARG A 56 7.67 6.42 13.01
C ARG A 56 8.21 5.88 11.68
N TYR A 57 7.34 5.36 10.83
CA TYR A 57 7.66 4.79 9.53
C TYR A 57 8.30 5.85 8.63
N VAL A 58 7.73 7.07 8.58
CA VAL A 58 8.28 8.17 7.77
C VAL A 58 9.70 8.56 8.18
N GLN A 59 10.04 8.42 9.47
CA GLN A 59 11.40 8.67 9.96
C GLN A 59 12.39 7.60 9.48
N LYS A 60 11.99 6.32 9.46
CA LYS A 60 12.86 5.22 9.04
C LYS A 60 12.97 5.12 7.52
N CYS A 61 11.86 5.24 6.80
CA CYS A 61 11.73 4.89 5.39
C CYS A 61 11.61 6.12 4.47
N GLY A 62 11.45 7.32 5.04
CA GLY A 62 11.28 8.53 4.27
C GLY A 62 9.89 8.72 3.67
N ARG A 63 9.68 9.90 3.08
CA ARG A 63 8.36 10.35 2.63
C ARG A 63 7.82 9.56 1.44
N GLN A 64 8.63 9.29 0.42
CA GLN A 64 8.17 8.60 -0.80
C GLN A 64 7.70 7.17 -0.50
N ALA A 65 8.49 6.41 0.25
CA ALA A 65 8.08 5.08 0.71
C ALA A 65 6.83 5.12 1.62
N THR A 66 6.60 6.21 2.36
CA THR A 66 5.40 6.38 3.19
C THR A 66 4.15 6.51 2.34
N LEU A 67 4.20 7.21 1.20
CA LEU A 67 3.07 7.31 0.27
C LEU A 67 2.71 5.93 -0.31
N ALA A 68 3.70 5.18 -0.78
CA ALA A 68 3.49 3.83 -1.30
C ALA A 68 2.95 2.86 -0.22
N ALA A 69 3.48 2.96 1.00
CA ALA A 69 3.04 2.15 2.13
C ALA A 69 1.62 2.48 2.60
N ALA A 70 1.21 3.77 2.51
CA ALA A 70 -0.18 4.17 2.71
C ALA A 70 -1.09 3.53 1.66
N GLY A 71 -0.64 3.50 0.40
CA GLY A 71 -1.28 2.72 -0.68
C GLY A 71 -1.48 1.28 -0.26
N ALA A 72 -0.41 0.59 0.14
CA ALA A 72 -0.47 -0.79 0.61
C ALA A 72 -1.49 -1.01 1.75
N LEU A 73 -1.53 -0.12 2.76
CA LEU A 73 -2.53 -0.21 3.83
C LEU A 73 -3.97 -0.11 3.30
N ALA A 74 -4.21 0.83 2.37
CA ALA A 74 -5.53 1.05 1.81
C ALA A 74 -5.97 -0.07 0.86
N THR A 75 -5.04 -0.74 0.18
CA THR A 75 -5.36 -1.64 -0.94
C THR A 75 -4.98 -3.10 -0.73
N LEU A 76 -4.35 -3.49 0.39
CA LEU A 76 -4.14 -4.92 0.72
C LEU A 76 -5.33 -5.52 1.50
N PRO A 77 -5.46 -6.87 1.52
CA PRO A 77 -6.44 -7.58 2.35
C PRO A 77 -6.13 -7.43 3.84
N GLY A 78 -7.18 -7.21 4.65
CA GLY A 78 -7.10 -6.82 6.06
C GLY A 78 -7.70 -5.44 6.31
N THR A 79 -7.81 -5.02 7.58
CA THR A 79 -8.35 -3.73 7.99
C THR A 79 -7.19 -2.77 8.29
N PRO A 80 -7.09 -1.62 7.62
CA PRO A 80 -6.03 -0.65 7.91
C PRO A 80 -6.24 0.00 9.28
N MET A 81 -5.16 0.12 10.04
CA MET A 81 -5.06 0.94 11.23
C MET A 81 -4.11 2.10 10.93
N LEU A 82 -4.61 3.32 11.14
CA LEU A 82 -3.83 4.55 11.04
C LEU A 82 -3.48 5.01 12.45
N TYR A 83 -2.18 5.07 12.78
CA TYR A 83 -1.75 5.57 14.08
C TYR A 83 -1.74 7.11 14.07
N ALA A 84 -2.27 7.74 15.12
CA ALA A 84 -2.38 9.19 15.16
C ALA A 84 -1.02 9.87 14.95
N GLY A 85 -0.97 10.81 14.01
CA GLY A 85 0.25 11.49 13.60
C GLY A 85 0.85 10.95 12.31
N GLN A 86 0.56 9.71 11.92
CA GLN A 86 1.09 9.07 10.71
C GLN A 86 0.66 9.85 9.45
N GLU A 87 -0.56 10.38 9.44
CA GLU A 87 -1.15 11.13 8.34
C GLU A 87 -0.60 12.54 8.18
N ILE A 88 -0.13 13.14 9.27
CA ILE A 88 0.48 14.48 9.27
C ILE A 88 2.01 14.44 9.18
N GLY A 89 2.63 13.25 9.08
CA GLY A 89 4.08 13.10 8.99
C GLY A 89 4.80 13.23 10.34
N GLN A 90 4.13 12.95 11.45
CA GLN A 90 4.68 13.03 12.80
C GLN A 90 6.00 12.24 12.93
N LEU A 91 7.03 12.90 13.47
CA LEU A 91 8.34 12.28 13.73
C LEU A 91 8.50 11.76 15.18
N GLY A 92 7.80 12.38 16.13
CA GLY A 92 7.82 12.00 17.54
C GLY A 92 6.95 10.79 17.88
N ARG A 93 7.41 9.85 18.71
CA ARG A 93 6.69 8.57 18.98
C ARG A 93 5.50 8.74 19.93
N ARG A 94 5.74 9.37 21.09
CA ARG A 94 4.75 9.55 22.18
C ARG A 94 4.63 11.02 22.59
N ASP A 95 5.08 11.90 21.72
CA ASP A 95 5.02 13.34 21.91
C ASP A 95 3.60 13.86 21.59
N ALA A 96 3.34 15.12 21.95
CA ALA A 96 2.15 15.79 21.45
C ALA A 96 2.17 15.81 19.90
N LEU A 97 0.98 15.68 19.30
CA LEU A 97 0.84 15.75 17.85
C LEU A 97 1.19 17.16 17.37
N ALA A 98 2.11 17.25 16.42
CA ALA A 98 2.61 18.50 15.86
C ALA A 98 1.65 19.05 14.80
N TRP A 99 0.43 19.42 15.20
CA TRP A 99 -0.60 19.91 14.27
C TRP A 99 -0.18 21.13 13.46
N ASP A 100 0.64 22.01 14.04
CA ASP A 100 1.15 23.21 13.37
C ASP A 100 2.18 22.89 12.27
N GLU A 101 2.74 21.68 12.27
CA GLU A 101 3.77 21.20 11.32
C GLU A 101 3.22 20.11 10.38
N ALA A 102 1.89 19.99 10.29
CA ALA A 102 1.25 18.91 9.55
C ALA A 102 1.59 18.95 8.04
N ASP A 103 2.00 17.80 7.50
CA ASP A 103 2.07 17.58 6.05
C ASP A 103 0.65 17.39 5.48
N GLU A 104 0.03 18.49 5.08
CA GLU A 104 -1.32 18.50 4.49
C GLU A 104 -1.40 17.67 3.20
N ALA A 105 -0.31 17.58 2.42
CA ALA A 105 -0.30 16.76 1.21
C ALA A 105 -0.29 15.26 1.53
N LEU A 106 0.41 14.84 2.59
CA LEU A 106 0.34 13.47 3.12
C LEU A 106 -1.04 13.17 3.70
N THR A 107 -1.62 14.13 4.43
CA THR A 107 -2.97 14.00 4.99
C THR A 107 -4.00 13.78 3.88
N GLU A 108 -3.94 14.59 2.82
CA GLU A 108 -4.83 14.46 1.67
C GLU A 108 -4.58 13.16 0.89
N HIS A 109 -3.34 12.68 0.84
CA HIS A 109 -3.02 11.37 0.27
C HIS A 109 -3.71 10.23 1.03
N TYR A 110 -3.65 10.21 2.37
CA TYR A 110 -4.39 9.24 3.18
C TYR A 110 -5.90 9.36 2.98
N ARG A 111 -6.45 10.59 2.96
CA ARG A 111 -7.89 10.80 2.74
C ARG A 111 -8.35 10.19 1.41
N ARG A 112 -7.66 10.48 0.30
CA ARG A 112 -8.00 9.90 -1.01
C ARG A 112 -7.99 8.38 -1.00
N LEU A 113 -6.92 7.79 -0.45
CA LEU A 113 -6.78 6.33 -0.40
C LEU A 113 -7.84 5.65 0.46
N LEU A 114 -8.16 6.22 1.62
CA LEU A 114 -9.16 5.66 2.53
C LEU A 114 -10.59 5.89 2.03
N ALA A 115 -10.85 7.01 1.33
CA ALA A 115 -12.12 7.24 0.64
C ALA A 115 -12.32 6.20 -0.47
N LEU A 116 -11.32 5.99 -1.33
CA LEU A 116 -11.38 4.95 -2.36
C LEU A 116 -11.66 3.58 -1.75
N ARG A 117 -10.95 3.21 -0.69
CA ARG A 117 -11.17 1.93 -0.01
C ARG A 117 -12.60 1.80 0.54
N HIS A 118 -13.16 2.89 1.07
CA HIS A 118 -14.52 2.90 1.61
C HIS A 118 -15.56 2.61 0.53
N ASP A 119 -15.38 3.22 -0.64
CA ASP A 119 -16.34 3.19 -1.74
C ASP A 119 -16.19 1.93 -2.62
N GLU A 120 -14.99 1.35 -2.71
CA GLU A 120 -14.68 0.23 -3.61
C GLU A 120 -14.81 -1.16 -2.96
N PRO A 121 -15.80 -1.99 -3.36
CA PRO A 121 -15.93 -3.36 -2.84
C PRO A 121 -14.68 -4.22 -3.11
N ALA A 122 -13.97 -3.97 -4.21
CA ALA A 122 -12.74 -4.67 -4.56
C ALA A 122 -11.64 -4.50 -3.50
N LEU A 123 -11.64 -3.40 -2.73
CA LEU A 123 -10.62 -3.11 -1.72
C LEU A 123 -10.99 -3.56 -0.30
N ARG A 124 -12.16 -4.21 -0.12
CA ARG A 124 -12.59 -4.73 1.19
C ARG A 124 -11.61 -5.75 1.78
N ALA A 125 -11.71 -5.98 3.08
CA ALA A 125 -10.72 -6.77 3.82
C ALA A 125 -10.57 -8.22 3.31
N ASP A 126 -11.65 -8.81 2.82
CA ASP A 126 -11.80 -10.19 2.35
C ASP A 126 -11.79 -10.34 0.82
N ALA A 127 -11.76 -9.23 0.08
CA ALA A 127 -11.75 -9.28 -1.38
C ALA A 127 -10.45 -9.92 -1.90
N ARG A 128 -10.60 -10.73 -2.96
CA ARG A 128 -9.52 -11.51 -3.58
C ARG A 128 -8.29 -10.64 -3.89
N LEU A 129 -7.11 -11.22 -3.70
CA LEU A 129 -5.81 -10.65 -4.05
C LEU A 129 -5.11 -11.59 -5.03
N ASP A 130 -4.64 -11.05 -6.14
CA ASP A 130 -3.91 -11.81 -7.16
C ASP A 130 -2.62 -11.07 -7.57
N ARG A 131 -1.55 -11.83 -7.84
CA ARG A 131 -0.34 -11.25 -8.41
C ARG A 131 -0.61 -10.80 -9.85
N VAL A 132 -0.07 -9.65 -10.24
CA VAL A 132 -0.10 -9.16 -11.61
C VAL A 132 1.30 -9.22 -12.18
N GLU A 133 1.45 -9.93 -13.30
CA GLU A 133 2.68 -9.87 -14.10
C GLU A 133 2.85 -8.47 -14.66
N HIS A 134 4.05 -7.92 -14.53
CA HIS A 134 4.37 -6.58 -14.99
C HIS A 134 5.86 -6.49 -15.30
N THR A 135 6.24 -5.50 -16.13
CA THR A 135 7.64 -5.18 -16.41
C THR A 135 7.88 -3.70 -16.13
N VAL A 136 8.91 -3.37 -15.37
CA VAL A 136 9.34 -1.97 -15.22
C VAL A 136 10.22 -1.62 -16.41
N THR A 137 9.77 -0.69 -17.23
CA THR A 137 10.45 -0.24 -18.46
C THR A 137 11.38 0.95 -18.22
N ASP A 138 11.12 1.72 -17.16
CA ASP A 138 11.98 2.79 -16.65
C ASP A 138 11.84 2.89 -15.12
N GLY A 139 12.94 3.14 -14.41
CA GLY A 139 13.01 3.09 -12.94
C GLY A 139 13.52 1.76 -12.38
N ASP A 140 13.37 1.57 -11.06
CA ASP A 140 13.92 0.42 -10.34
C ASP A 140 12.85 -0.70 -10.14
N PRO A 141 13.00 -1.88 -10.78
CA PRO A 141 12.04 -2.98 -10.65
C PRO A 141 11.91 -3.53 -9.24
N ASP A 142 12.96 -3.46 -8.40
CA ASP A 142 12.90 -3.98 -7.03
C ASP A 142 12.06 -3.07 -6.12
N ARG A 143 11.71 -1.86 -6.57
CA ARG A 143 10.89 -0.90 -5.83
C ARG A 143 9.42 -0.93 -6.22
N VAL A 144 9.06 -1.68 -7.26
CA VAL A 144 7.70 -1.71 -7.80
C VAL A 144 7.02 -3.04 -7.51
N VAL A 145 5.73 -2.98 -7.20
CA VAL A 145 4.86 -4.17 -7.10
C VAL A 145 3.50 -3.87 -7.70
N ALA A 146 2.98 -4.81 -8.50
CA ALA A 146 1.63 -4.77 -9.04
C ALA A 146 0.81 -5.99 -8.57
N TYR A 147 -0.46 -5.75 -8.25
CA TYR A 147 -1.41 -6.80 -7.88
C TYR A 147 -2.85 -6.40 -8.21
N ALA A 148 -3.73 -7.39 -8.36
CA ALA A 148 -5.14 -7.17 -8.58
C ALA A 148 -5.96 -7.41 -7.31
N ARG A 149 -7.04 -6.65 -7.15
CA ARG A 149 -8.04 -6.77 -6.09
C ARG A 149 -9.43 -6.94 -6.69
N GLY A 150 -10.25 -7.84 -6.16
CA GLY A 150 -11.66 -7.95 -6.56
C GLY A 150 -11.98 -8.81 -7.79
N GLY A 151 -11.00 -9.56 -8.33
CA GLY A 151 -11.24 -10.51 -9.43
C GLY A 151 -11.16 -9.88 -10.83
N ASP A 152 -11.98 -10.36 -11.76
CA ASP A 152 -11.90 -10.01 -13.18
C ASP A 152 -12.36 -8.58 -13.47
N ASP A 153 -13.46 -8.12 -12.85
CA ASP A 153 -13.94 -6.73 -12.90
C ASP A 153 -13.34 -5.85 -11.79
N GLY A 154 -12.15 -6.24 -11.31
CA GLY A 154 -11.49 -5.65 -10.16
C GLY A 154 -10.65 -4.42 -10.47
N LEU A 155 -9.71 -4.15 -9.56
CA LEU A 155 -8.73 -3.08 -9.65
C LEU A 155 -7.33 -3.67 -9.77
N VAL A 156 -6.46 -3.04 -10.57
CA VAL A 156 -5.01 -3.25 -10.53
C VAL A 156 -4.40 -2.11 -9.73
N VAL A 157 -3.58 -2.47 -8.75
CA VAL A 157 -2.84 -1.55 -7.91
C VAL A 157 -1.37 -1.69 -8.23
N VAL A 158 -0.70 -0.57 -8.46
CA VAL A 158 0.75 -0.50 -8.62
C VAL A 158 1.31 0.42 -7.55
N LEU A 159 2.28 -0.08 -6.79
CA LEU A 159 2.98 0.67 -5.75
C LEU A 159 4.44 0.83 -6.14
N ASN A 160 4.98 2.03 -5.98
CA ASN A 160 6.40 2.35 -6.16
C ASN A 160 6.98 2.89 -4.85
N PHE A 161 7.84 2.09 -4.20
CA PHE A 161 8.54 2.48 -2.97
C PHE A 161 9.87 3.19 -3.23
N GLY A 162 10.20 3.48 -4.48
CA GLY A 162 11.39 4.19 -4.91
C GLY A 162 11.31 5.69 -4.62
N SER A 163 12.44 6.38 -4.72
CA SER A 163 12.48 7.84 -4.60
C SER A 163 12.18 8.55 -5.92
N GLU A 164 12.28 7.84 -7.04
CA GLU A 164 12.01 8.32 -8.40
C GLU A 164 10.79 7.59 -8.98
N PRO A 165 10.04 8.23 -9.90
CA PRO A 165 8.95 7.58 -10.61
C PRO A 165 9.42 6.37 -11.42
N ALA A 166 8.54 5.38 -11.59
CA ALA A 166 8.80 4.21 -12.42
C ALA A 166 7.71 4.07 -13.48
N THR A 167 8.09 3.65 -14.70
CA THR A 167 7.14 3.34 -15.77
C THR A 167 6.96 1.84 -15.88
N VAL A 168 5.71 1.38 -15.91
CA VAL A 168 5.38 -0.04 -15.79
C VAL A 168 4.52 -0.49 -16.96
N ASP A 169 4.89 -1.57 -17.64
CA ASP A 169 4.03 -2.28 -18.59
C ASP A 169 3.18 -3.30 -17.82
N LEU A 170 1.86 -3.10 -17.85
CA LEU A 170 0.85 -3.97 -17.22
C LEU A 170 0.09 -4.84 -18.24
N GLY A 171 0.48 -4.79 -19.52
CA GLY A 171 -0.28 -5.36 -20.62
C GLY A 171 -1.62 -4.63 -20.89
N PRO A 172 -2.49 -5.17 -21.76
CA PRO A 172 -3.70 -4.47 -22.23
C PRO A 172 -4.90 -4.49 -21.25
N ALA A 173 -4.68 -4.83 -19.98
CA ALA A 173 -5.73 -5.26 -19.05
C ALA A 173 -6.30 -4.16 -18.13
N VAL A 174 -5.92 -2.89 -18.33
CA VAL A 174 -6.32 -1.77 -17.46
C VAL A 174 -6.83 -0.57 -18.24
N THR A 175 -7.62 0.26 -17.58
CA THR A 175 -8.07 1.56 -18.10
C THR A 175 -7.09 2.68 -17.73
N ALA A 176 -7.25 3.86 -18.34
CA ALA A 176 -6.41 5.04 -18.08
C ALA A 176 -6.81 5.81 -16.81
N ASP A 177 -7.94 5.48 -16.19
CA ASP A 177 -8.53 6.24 -15.09
C ASP A 177 -7.91 5.84 -13.75
N ASN A 178 -7.03 6.70 -13.24
CA ASN A 178 -6.35 6.47 -11.97
C ASN A 178 -7.21 6.99 -10.81
N LEU A 179 -7.78 6.07 -10.04
CA LEU A 179 -8.76 6.38 -9.00
C LEU A 179 -8.19 7.15 -7.79
N VAL A 180 -6.87 7.33 -7.70
CA VAL A 180 -6.20 8.01 -6.58
C VAL A 180 -5.42 9.26 -7.00
N GLY A 181 -5.50 9.64 -8.28
CA GLY A 181 -4.67 10.70 -8.86
C GLY A 181 -5.14 11.16 -10.24
N THR A 182 -4.20 11.61 -11.06
CA THR A 182 -4.48 12.00 -12.44
C THR A 182 -4.44 10.78 -13.38
N PRO A 183 -5.19 10.79 -14.49
CA PRO A 183 -5.14 9.74 -15.50
C PRO A 183 -3.72 9.44 -15.97
N VAL A 184 -3.47 8.18 -16.33
CA VAL A 184 -2.16 7.65 -16.76
C VAL A 184 -2.25 7.06 -18.16
N ASP A 185 -1.11 6.82 -18.81
CA ASP A 185 -1.07 5.99 -20.01
C ASP A 185 -1.43 4.54 -19.60
N PRO A 186 -2.51 3.93 -20.11
CA PRO A 186 -2.90 2.57 -19.72
C PRO A 186 -1.93 1.50 -20.23
N ALA A 187 -1.10 1.79 -21.23
CA ALA A 187 -0.09 0.85 -21.73
C ALA A 187 1.19 0.91 -20.88
N ASN A 188 1.56 2.10 -20.40
CA ASN A 188 2.80 2.34 -19.67
C ASN A 188 2.58 3.38 -18.55
N PRO A 189 1.80 3.07 -17.50
CA PRO A 189 1.60 4.01 -16.41
C PRO A 189 2.93 4.41 -15.74
N THR A 190 3.18 5.72 -15.64
CA THR A 190 4.19 6.27 -14.73
C THR A 190 3.62 6.32 -13.32
N VAL A 191 4.35 5.74 -12.37
CA VAL A 191 3.94 5.55 -10.98
C VAL A 191 4.91 6.28 -10.07
N ASP A 192 4.48 7.40 -9.49
CA ASP A 192 5.25 8.11 -8.46
C ASP A 192 5.28 7.30 -7.16
N SER A 193 4.11 6.88 -6.67
CA SER A 193 3.98 6.10 -5.43
C SER A 193 2.83 5.10 -5.46
N VAL A 194 1.65 5.52 -5.91
CA VAL A 194 0.44 4.68 -5.98
C VAL A 194 -0.35 5.01 -7.23
N VAL A 195 -0.71 3.98 -7.99
CA VAL A 195 -1.67 4.05 -9.09
C VAL A 195 -2.70 2.93 -8.88
N VAL A 196 -3.99 3.26 -9.03
CA VAL A 196 -5.10 2.29 -8.92
C VAL A 196 -5.99 2.41 -10.14
N LEU A 197 -6.04 1.34 -10.94
CA LEU A 197 -6.70 1.32 -12.25
C LEU A 197 -7.80 0.26 -12.29
N PRO A 198 -9.01 0.58 -12.79
CA PRO A 198 -9.99 -0.42 -13.14
C PRO A 198 -9.46 -1.41 -14.19
N ARG A 199 -9.76 -2.69 -14.00
CA ARG A 199 -9.51 -3.73 -15.01
C ARG A 199 -10.41 -3.56 -16.23
N ARG A 200 -9.93 -4.03 -17.37
CA ARG A 200 -10.62 -3.99 -18.67
C ARG A 200 -11.06 -5.39 -19.11
#